data_AF-A0A389MFD1-F1
#
_entry.id   AF-A0A389MFD1-F1
#
_cell.length_a   1.000
_cell.length_b   1.000
_cell.length_c   1.000
_cell.angle_alpha   90.00
_cell.angle_beta   90.00
_cell.angle_gamma   90.00
#
_symmetry.space_group_name_H-M   'P 1'
#
loop_
_entity.id
_entity.type
_entity.pdbx_description
1 polymer ?
#
loop_
_entity_poly.entity_id
_entity_poly.type
_entity_poly.pdbx_seq_one_letter_code
_entity_poly.pdbx_strand_id
1 'polypeptide(L)'
;MQDAPVFPRTLVSFSVLLVIIAIPIVYLCPRMKYLSLIPVITAFAFGAQLSSAIKSQREYEDFVFNMISRDVINHQDIKTIITTGQVNINERTKLLIENKPLIDDFLSPASQFLASFQLINKGLTQTTHGYGEENNNNITLQNMVNKGIKPIISNTEYSIYLKDSLAVIKLGNTP
;
A
#
# COMPACT_ATOMS: atom_id res chain seq x y z
N MET A 1 -8.50 15.75 11.63
CA MET A 1 -8.32 14.44 10.97
C MET A 1 -8.41 14.73 9.48
N GLN A 2 -7.28 14.74 8.79
CA GLN A 2 -7.22 15.08 7.37
C GLN A 2 -7.11 13.75 6.62
N ASP A 3 -8.17 13.40 5.90
CA ASP A 3 -8.24 12.14 5.17
C ASP A 3 -7.09 12.06 4.17
N ALA A 4 -6.43 10.90 4.13
CA ALA A 4 -5.42 10.63 3.11
C ALA A 4 -6.06 10.79 1.71
N PRO A 5 -5.32 11.33 0.73
CA PRO A 5 -5.84 11.49 -0.62
C PRO A 5 -6.36 10.15 -1.13
N VAL A 6 -7.69 10.08 -1.30
CA VAL A 6 -8.40 8.88 -1.66
C VAL A 6 -7.96 8.50 -3.07
N PHE A 7 -7.27 7.34 -3.20
CA PHE A 7 -7.03 6.76 -4.52
C PHE A 7 -8.37 6.65 -5.24
N PRO A 8 -8.52 7.25 -6.43
CA PRO A 8 -9.77 7.21 -7.18
C PRO A 8 -10.18 5.75 -7.34
N ARG A 9 -11.43 5.44 -7.00
CA ARG A 9 -12.01 4.09 -7.10
C ARG A 9 -12.11 3.70 -8.58
N THR A 10 -10.99 3.35 -9.21
CA THR A 10 -10.91 2.74 -10.56
C THR A 10 -11.63 1.39 -10.62
N LEU A 11 -11.94 0.81 -9.45
CA LEU A 11 -12.61 -0.47 -9.24
C LEU A 11 -13.99 -0.58 -9.92
N VAL A 12 -14.74 0.52 -10.04
CA VAL A 12 -16.09 0.47 -10.60
C VAL A 12 -16.05 0.26 -12.11
N SER A 13 -15.03 0.78 -12.80
CA SER A 13 -14.97 0.78 -14.26
C SER A 13 -14.74 -0.60 -14.88
N PHE A 14 -13.93 -1.47 -14.24
CA PHE A 14 -13.63 -2.81 -14.79
C PHE A 14 -14.84 -3.75 -14.73
N SER A 15 -15.56 -3.78 -13.61
CA SER A 15 -16.79 -4.58 -13.49
C SER A 15 -17.89 -4.05 -14.40
N VAL A 16 -17.96 -2.73 -14.63
CA VAL A 16 -18.91 -2.12 -15.56
C VAL A 16 -18.66 -2.54 -17.01
N LEU A 17 -17.41 -2.67 -17.45
CA LEU A 17 -17.08 -3.16 -18.80
C LEU A 17 -17.62 -4.58 -19.06
N LEU A 18 -17.49 -5.48 -18.08
CA LEU A 18 -18.02 -6.85 -18.21
C LEU A 18 -19.55 -6.90 -18.26
N VAL A 19 -20.23 -6.00 -17.54
CA VAL A 19 -21.69 -5.85 -17.62
C VAL A 19 -22.11 -5.26 -18.97
N ILE A 20 -21.37 -4.26 -19.49
CA ILE A 20 -21.62 -3.68 -20.82
C ILE A 20 -21.48 -4.74 -21.91
N ILE A 21 -20.52 -5.67 -21.80
CA ILE A 21 -20.36 -6.79 -22.74
C ILE A 21 -21.51 -7.81 -22.61
N ALA A 22 -22.11 -7.96 -21.43
CA ALA A 22 -23.24 -8.87 -21.22
C ALA A 22 -24.53 -8.40 -21.91
N ILE A 23 -24.76 -7.09 -22.02
CA ILE A 23 -25.95 -6.49 -22.65
C ILE A 23 -26.13 -6.91 -24.13
N PRO A 24 -25.14 -6.77 -25.03
CA PRO A 24 -25.27 -7.18 -26.42
C PRO A 24 -25.45 -8.70 -26.56
N ILE A 25 -24.88 -9.52 -25.66
CA ILE A 25 -25.08 -10.98 -25.69
C ILE A 25 -26.56 -11.33 -25.49
N VAL A 26 -27.23 -10.67 -24.56
CA VAL A 26 -28.66 -10.87 -24.29
C VAL A 26 -29.53 -10.39 -25.46
N TYR A 27 -29.15 -9.26 -26.09
CA TYR A 27 -29.95 -8.63 -27.14
C TYR A 27 -29.79 -9.29 -28.53
N LEU A 28 -28.57 -9.71 -28.89
CA LEU A 28 -28.26 -10.28 -30.21
C LEU A 28 -28.51 -11.80 -30.28
N CYS A 29 -28.36 -12.53 -29.17
CA CYS A 29 -28.51 -13.98 -29.13
C CYS A 29 -29.42 -14.45 -27.97
N PRO A 30 -30.74 -14.13 -28.00
CA PRO A 30 -31.66 -14.41 -26.90
C PRO A 30 -31.83 -15.90 -26.58
N ARG A 31 -31.61 -16.80 -27.56
CA ARG A 31 -31.59 -18.26 -27.34
C ARG A 31 -30.42 -18.72 -26.47
N MET A 32 -29.35 -17.94 -26.39
CA MET A 32 -28.16 -18.22 -25.58
C MET A 32 -28.02 -17.25 -24.40
N LYS A 33 -29.12 -16.67 -23.91
CA LYS A 33 -29.16 -15.72 -22.79
C LYS A 33 -28.39 -16.19 -21.55
N TYR A 34 -28.27 -17.49 -21.30
CA TYR A 34 -27.51 -18.01 -20.16
C TYR A 34 -25.99 -17.79 -20.29
N LEU A 35 -25.46 -17.58 -21.50
CA LEU A 35 -24.05 -17.21 -21.69
C LEU A 35 -23.73 -15.82 -21.16
N SER A 36 -24.72 -14.93 -21.02
CA SER A 36 -24.49 -13.62 -20.42
C SER A 36 -24.16 -13.70 -18.92
N LEU A 37 -24.44 -14.84 -18.27
CA LEU A 37 -24.07 -15.07 -16.87
C LEU A 37 -22.55 -15.25 -16.70
N ILE A 38 -21.83 -15.72 -17.72
CA ILE A 38 -20.38 -15.96 -17.65
C ILE A 38 -19.61 -14.67 -17.32
N PRO A 39 -19.74 -13.56 -18.10
CA PRO A 39 -19.04 -12.33 -17.77
C PRO A 39 -19.53 -11.71 -16.45
N VAL A 40 -20.82 -11.87 -16.11
CA VAL A 40 -21.40 -11.33 -14.88
C VAL A 40 -20.84 -12.04 -13.63
N ILE A 41 -20.84 -13.37 -13.60
CA ILE A 41 -20.27 -14.17 -12.51
C ILE A 41 -18.78 -13.86 -12.36
N THR A 42 -18.07 -13.74 -13.48
CA THR A 42 -16.64 -13.40 -13.49
C THR A 42 -16.38 -12.02 -12.88
N ALA A 43 -17.19 -11.02 -13.23
CA ALA A 43 -17.09 -9.67 -12.68
C ALA A 43 -17.29 -9.64 -11.15
N PHE A 44 -18.31 -10.35 -10.66
CA PHE A 44 -18.57 -10.45 -9.22
C PHE A 44 -17.46 -11.22 -8.49
N ALA A 45 -17.03 -12.36 -9.03
CA ALA A 45 -15.98 -13.18 -8.42
C ALA A 45 -14.64 -12.42 -8.37
N PHE A 46 -14.28 -11.71 -9.44
CA PHE A 46 -13.08 -10.87 -9.47
C PHE A 46 -13.19 -9.70 -8.48
N GLY A 47 -14.31 -8.98 -8.48
CA GLY A 47 -14.53 -7.87 -7.55
C GLY A 47 -14.44 -8.28 -6.07
N ALA A 48 -15.01 -9.43 -5.71
CA ALA A 48 -14.93 -9.95 -4.35
C ALA A 48 -13.48 -10.31 -3.94
N GLN A 49 -12.73 -10.96 -4.83
CA GLN A 49 -11.34 -11.33 -4.57
C GLN A 49 -10.43 -10.12 -4.49
N LEU A 50 -10.61 -9.16 -5.39
CA LEU A 50 -9.87 -7.90 -5.39
C LEU A 50 -10.17 -7.09 -4.13
N SER A 51 -11.45 -6.97 -3.73
CA SER A 51 -11.81 -6.29 -2.49
C SER A 51 -11.19 -6.95 -1.26
N SER A 52 -11.13 -8.29 -1.24
CA SER A 52 -10.47 -9.05 -0.16
C SER A 52 -8.96 -8.78 -0.13
N ALA A 53 -8.30 -8.79 -1.30
CA ALA A 53 -6.88 -8.49 -1.44
C ALA A 53 -6.54 -7.08 -0.94
N ILE A 54 -7.29 -6.06 -1.38
CA ILE A 54 -7.12 -4.68 -0.95
C ILE A 54 -7.32 -4.57 0.57
N LYS A 55 -8.37 -5.18 1.12
CA LYS A 55 -8.64 -5.14 2.56
C LYS A 55 -7.50 -5.78 3.36
N SER A 56 -7.04 -6.97 2.96
CA SER A 56 -5.92 -7.68 3.60
C SER A 56 -4.64 -6.86 3.56
N GLN A 57 -4.36 -6.19 2.44
CA GLN A 57 -3.21 -5.29 2.32
C GLN A 57 -3.32 -4.09 3.28
N ARG A 58 -4.48 -3.46 3.38
CA ARG A 58 -4.69 -2.30 4.27
C ARG A 58 -4.62 -2.66 5.75
N GLU A 59 -5.15 -3.82 6.14
CA GLU A 59 -5.02 -4.33 7.52
C GLU A 59 -3.56 -4.61 7.89
N TYR A 60 -2.81 -5.16 6.94
CA TYR A 60 -1.38 -5.41 7.12
C TYR A 60 -0.56 -4.12 7.19
N GLU A 61 -0.83 -3.12 6.34
CA GLU A 61 -0.23 -1.79 6.44
C GLU A 61 -0.52 -1.15 7.79
N ASP A 62 -1.77 -1.20 8.27
CA ASP A 62 -2.14 -0.68 9.60
C ASP A 62 -1.34 -1.35 10.71
N PHE A 63 -1.16 -2.67 10.64
CA PHE A 63 -0.32 -3.42 11.57
C PHE A 63 1.14 -2.95 11.54
N VAL A 64 1.74 -2.79 10.35
CA VAL A 64 3.11 -2.28 10.19
C VAL A 64 3.25 -0.88 10.78
N PHE A 65 2.32 0.04 10.48
CA PHE A 65 2.37 1.41 11.01
C PHE A 65 2.13 1.47 12.52
N ASN A 66 1.30 0.59 13.09
CA ASN A 66 1.15 0.47 14.53
C ASN A 66 2.46 0.01 15.19
N MET A 67 3.18 -0.92 14.57
CA MET A 67 4.48 -1.41 15.07
C MET A 67 5.52 -0.29 15.05
N ILE A 68 5.66 0.40 13.91
CA ILE A 68 6.53 1.57 13.75
C ILE A 68 6.20 2.63 14.80
N SER A 69 4.91 2.95 14.98
CA SER A 69 4.48 3.97 15.94
C SER A 69 4.91 3.62 17.37
N ARG A 70 4.78 2.36 17.79
CA ARG A 70 5.22 1.92 19.12
C ARG A 70 6.72 2.03 19.29
N ASP A 71 7.46 1.60 18.28
CA ASP A 71 8.93 1.62 18.29
C ASP A 71 9.49 3.04 18.33
N VAL A 72 8.88 3.97 17.58
CA VAL A 72 9.27 5.38 17.53
C VAL A 72 8.90 6.11 18.83
N ILE A 73 7.72 5.85 19.42
CA ILE A 73 7.28 6.51 20.67
C ILE A 73 8.25 6.26 21.84
N ASN A 74 8.97 5.13 21.81
CA ASN A 74 9.96 4.80 22.83
C ASN A 74 11.26 5.66 22.75
N HIS A 75 11.41 6.49 21.71
CA HIS A 75 12.57 7.35 21.49
C HIS A 75 12.17 8.83 21.53
N GLN A 76 12.32 9.46 22.70
CA GLN A 76 11.85 10.85 22.97
C GLN A 76 12.71 11.93 22.28
N ASP A 77 13.88 11.55 21.79
CA ASP A 77 14.91 12.36 21.17
C ASP A 77 14.66 12.62 19.67
N ILE A 78 13.65 11.96 19.08
CA ILE A 78 13.26 12.13 17.68
C ILE A 78 12.44 13.41 17.48
N LYS A 79 13.00 14.37 16.75
CA LYS A 79 12.34 15.64 16.38
C LYS A 79 11.76 15.66 14.98
N THR A 80 12.31 14.85 14.08
CA THR A 80 11.86 14.78 12.68
C THR A 80 11.86 13.35 12.23
N ILE A 81 10.77 12.93 11.57
CA ILE A 81 10.64 11.61 10.96
C ILE A 81 10.50 11.79 9.45
N ILE A 82 11.33 11.08 8.71
CA ILE A 82 11.18 10.93 7.26
C ILE A 82 10.98 9.46 6.92
N THR A 83 10.18 9.20 5.91
CA THR A 83 9.89 7.86 5.39
C THR A 83 10.59 7.68 4.05
N THR A 84 10.91 6.44 3.69
CA THR A 84 11.44 6.07 2.37
C THR A 84 11.02 4.65 2.02
N GLY A 85 10.88 4.34 0.74
CA GLY A 85 10.46 3.03 0.26
C GLY A 85 8.94 2.84 0.23
N GLN A 86 8.52 1.57 0.27
CA GLN A 86 7.12 1.16 0.17
C GLN A 86 6.90 -0.07 1.04
N VAL A 87 5.72 -0.18 1.65
CA VAL A 87 5.35 -1.35 2.45
C VAL A 87 5.32 -2.60 1.57
N ASN A 88 5.79 -3.74 2.09
CA ASN A 88 5.75 -5.02 1.40
C ASN A 88 4.31 -5.43 1.02
N ILE A 89 4.17 -6.35 0.07
CA ILE A 89 2.88 -6.98 -0.21
C ILE A 89 2.62 -8.03 0.87
N ASN A 90 1.40 -8.02 1.43
CA ASN A 90 0.98 -9.02 2.39
C ASN A 90 1.00 -10.44 1.77
N GLU A 91 1.49 -11.44 2.51
CA GLU A 91 1.61 -12.83 2.00
C GLU A 91 0.28 -13.43 1.48
N ARG A 92 -0.87 -13.14 2.13
CA ARG A 92 -2.17 -13.59 1.62
C ARG A 92 -2.51 -12.90 0.30
N THR A 93 -2.21 -11.62 0.19
CA THR A 93 -2.39 -10.86 -1.05
C THR A 93 -1.47 -11.37 -2.15
N LYS A 94 -0.23 -11.72 -1.81
CA LYS A 94 0.75 -12.32 -2.72
C LYS A 94 0.25 -13.63 -3.32
N LEU A 95 -0.30 -14.53 -2.50
CA LEU A 95 -0.93 -15.77 -2.99
C LEU A 95 -2.09 -15.49 -3.97
N LEU A 96 -2.86 -14.42 -3.77
CA LEU A 96 -3.92 -14.03 -4.70
C LEU A 96 -3.38 -13.48 -6.02
N ILE A 97 -2.30 -12.69 -5.97
CA ILE A 97 -1.60 -12.17 -7.16
C ILE A 97 -0.99 -13.32 -7.98
N GLU A 98 -0.31 -14.27 -7.33
CA GLU A 98 0.31 -15.43 -8.01
C GLU A 98 -0.72 -16.24 -8.80
N ASN A 99 -1.93 -16.40 -8.25
CA ASN A 99 -3.03 -17.09 -8.94
C ASN A 99 -3.75 -16.18 -9.96
N LYS A 100 -3.72 -14.86 -9.77
CA LYS A 100 -4.46 -13.87 -10.58
C LYS A 100 -3.66 -12.58 -10.74
N PRO A 101 -2.76 -12.51 -11.74
CA PRO A 101 -1.85 -11.38 -11.92
C PRO A 101 -2.57 -10.04 -12.07
N LEU A 102 -3.78 -10.03 -12.65
CA LEU A 102 -4.60 -8.82 -12.81
C LEU A 102 -4.94 -8.12 -11.49
N ILE A 103 -4.85 -8.80 -10.34
CA ILE A 103 -5.08 -8.16 -9.03
C ILE A 103 -3.93 -7.21 -8.68
N ASP A 104 -2.71 -7.50 -9.13
CA ASP A 104 -1.51 -6.70 -8.83
C ASP A 104 -1.63 -5.27 -9.34
N ASP A 105 -2.17 -5.10 -10.55
CA ASP A 105 -2.39 -3.79 -11.19
C ASP A 105 -3.31 -2.85 -10.38
N PHE A 106 -4.13 -3.41 -9.49
CA PHE A 106 -5.05 -2.66 -8.63
C PHE A 106 -4.54 -2.50 -7.20
N LEU A 107 -3.47 -3.20 -6.83
CA LEU A 107 -2.86 -3.08 -5.52
C LEU A 107 -1.85 -1.93 -5.53
N SER A 108 -2.04 -1.00 -4.61
CA SER A 108 -1.11 0.09 -4.38
C SER A 108 -0.70 0.09 -2.90
N PRO A 109 0.35 -0.67 -2.55
CA PRO A 109 0.91 -0.66 -1.22
C PRO A 109 1.34 0.74 -0.81
N ALA A 110 1.27 1.07 0.48
CA ALA A 110 1.61 2.41 0.96
C ALA A 110 3.06 2.80 0.64
N SER A 111 3.20 3.74 -0.30
CA SER A 111 4.47 4.41 -0.61
C SER A 111 4.84 5.41 0.48
N GLN A 112 6.07 5.91 0.43
CA GLN A 112 6.59 6.98 1.31
C GLN A 112 5.55 8.06 1.63
N PHE A 113 4.93 8.65 0.61
CA PHE A 113 3.93 9.70 0.79
C PHE A 113 2.74 9.22 1.62
N LEU A 114 2.10 8.11 1.24
CA LEU A 114 0.95 7.59 1.99
C LEU A 114 1.34 7.16 3.41
N ALA A 115 2.52 6.58 3.57
CA ALA A 115 3.05 6.17 4.85
C ALA A 115 3.27 7.35 5.80
N SER A 116 3.78 8.48 5.31
CA SER A 116 3.90 9.71 6.09
C SER A 116 2.55 10.14 6.66
N PHE A 117 1.49 10.14 5.86
CA PHE A 117 0.13 10.46 6.33
C PHE A 117 -0.37 9.46 7.37
N GLN A 118 -0.13 8.16 7.16
CA GLN A 118 -0.54 7.13 8.12
C GLN A 118 0.17 7.31 9.46
N LEU A 119 1.47 7.59 9.47
CA LEU A 119 2.24 7.82 10.70
C LEU A 119 1.76 9.08 11.45
N ILE A 120 1.48 10.17 10.74
CA ILE A 120 0.87 11.38 11.33
C ILE A 120 -0.46 11.03 12.01
N ASN A 121 -1.31 10.23 11.34
CA ASN A 121 -2.58 9.78 11.89
C ASN A 121 -2.43 8.83 13.09
N LYS A 122 -1.29 8.14 13.23
CA LYS A 122 -0.94 7.34 14.42
C LYS A 122 -0.39 8.17 15.58
N GLY A 123 -0.29 9.49 15.42
CA GLY A 123 0.16 10.43 16.45
C GLY A 123 1.61 10.90 16.30
N LEU A 124 2.32 10.44 15.27
CA LEU A 124 3.69 10.88 14.97
C LEU A 124 3.70 12.19 14.16
N THR A 125 3.23 13.27 14.79
CA THR A 125 3.06 14.59 14.17
C THR A 125 4.36 15.22 13.67
N GLN A 126 5.52 14.75 14.16
CA GLN A 126 6.85 15.15 13.70
C GLN A 126 7.28 14.52 12.35
N THR A 127 6.38 13.79 11.69
CA THR A 127 6.62 13.18 10.38
C THR A 127 6.45 14.21 9.27
N THR A 128 7.42 14.25 8.35
CA THR A 128 7.36 15.06 7.13
C THR A 128 6.27 14.56 6.18
N HIS A 129 5.67 15.45 5.39
CA HIS A 129 4.52 15.11 4.54
C HIS A 129 4.90 14.20 3.35
N GLY A 130 6.20 14.03 3.07
CA GLY A 130 6.74 13.06 2.11
C GLY A 130 6.49 13.38 0.63
N TYR A 131 5.58 14.30 0.29
CA TYR A 131 5.27 14.67 -1.09
C TYR A 131 6.43 15.43 -1.75
N GLY A 132 6.94 14.89 -2.86
CA GLY A 132 8.04 15.52 -3.60
C GLY A 132 9.42 15.40 -2.93
N GLU A 133 9.52 14.71 -1.79
CA GLU A 133 10.77 14.54 -1.03
C GLU A 133 11.38 13.15 -1.19
N GLU A 134 10.84 12.31 -2.08
CA GLU A 134 11.21 10.89 -2.25
C GLU A 134 12.70 10.71 -2.54
N ASN A 135 13.22 11.45 -3.52
CA ASN A 135 14.64 11.40 -3.87
C ASN A 135 15.53 11.90 -2.74
N ASN A 136 15.14 13.00 -2.08
CA ASN A 136 15.92 13.60 -0.99
C ASN A 136 15.97 12.69 0.24
N ASN A 137 14.85 12.03 0.57
CA ASN A 137 14.77 11.09 1.69
C ASN A 137 15.60 9.85 1.42
N ASN A 138 15.58 9.32 0.20
CA ASN A 138 16.43 8.20 -0.17
C ASN A 138 17.93 8.58 -0.16
N ILE A 139 18.30 9.75 -0.68
CA ILE A 139 19.68 10.28 -0.59
C ILE A 139 20.12 10.40 0.87
N THR A 140 19.23 10.87 1.75
CA THR A 140 19.50 10.99 3.19
C THR A 140 19.77 9.62 3.81
N LEU A 141 18.93 8.61 3.50
CA LEU A 141 19.15 7.23 3.92
C LEU A 141 20.50 6.69 3.42
N GLN A 142 20.80 6.83 2.13
CA GLN A 142 22.06 6.34 1.55
C GLN A 142 23.28 7.01 2.21
N ASN A 143 23.20 8.31 2.49
CA ASN A 143 24.25 9.02 3.21
C ASN A 143 24.46 8.49 4.64
N MET A 144 23.40 8.07 5.34
CA MET A 144 23.51 7.44 6.66
C MET A 144 24.18 6.06 6.56
N VAL A 145 23.75 5.24 5.61
CA VAL A 145 24.31 3.91 5.36
C VAL A 145 25.79 3.99 4.96
N ASN A 146 26.15 4.90 4.05
CA ASN A 146 27.54 5.13 3.62
C ASN A 146 28.44 5.63 4.76
N LYS A 147 27.86 6.31 5.75
CA LYS A 147 28.56 6.72 6.98
C LYS A 147 28.65 5.61 8.03
N GLY A 148 28.19 4.40 7.71
CA GLY A 148 28.22 3.24 8.60
C GLY A 148 27.16 3.26 9.70
N ILE A 149 26.13 4.11 9.58
CA ILE A 149 25.05 4.17 10.58
C ILE A 149 24.17 2.93 10.42
N LYS A 150 24.10 2.14 11.49
CA LYS A 150 23.26 0.95 11.55
C LYS A 150 21.83 1.32 11.96
N PRO A 151 20.82 0.58 11.49
CA PRO A 151 19.46 0.78 11.98
C PRO A 151 19.39 0.42 13.47
N ILE A 152 18.65 1.22 14.23
CA ILE A 152 18.36 0.95 15.64
C ILE A 152 17.37 -0.21 15.78
N ILE A 153 16.47 -0.34 14.82
CA ILE A 153 15.48 -1.41 14.73
C ILE A 153 15.48 -1.88 13.28
N SER A 154 15.52 -3.19 13.09
CA SER A 154 15.43 -3.79 11.76
C SER A 154 14.65 -5.09 11.87
N ASN A 155 13.59 -5.20 11.08
CA ASN A 155 12.80 -6.43 10.94
C ASN A 155 12.50 -6.71 9.46
N THR A 156 11.62 -7.65 9.19
CA THR A 156 11.23 -8.05 7.83
C THR A 156 10.44 -6.97 7.08
N GLU A 157 9.79 -6.08 7.81
CA GLU A 157 8.82 -5.10 7.29
C GLU A 157 9.39 -3.69 7.16
N TYR A 158 10.29 -3.30 8.06
CA TYR A 158 10.93 -1.99 8.06
C TYR A 158 12.26 -1.96 8.82
N SER A 159 13.00 -0.88 8.60
CA SER A 159 14.16 -0.51 9.39
C SER A 159 14.08 0.95 9.81
N ILE A 160 14.47 1.25 11.04
CA ILE A 160 14.54 2.62 11.57
C ILE A 160 16.00 2.98 11.76
N TYR A 161 16.44 4.04 11.10
CA TYR A 161 17.76 4.64 11.27
C TYR A 161 17.63 5.91 12.08
N LEU A 162 18.48 6.07 13.10
CA LEU A 162 18.50 7.26 13.93
C LEU A 162 19.85 7.95 13.79
N LYS A 163 19.83 9.26 13.56
CA LYS A 163 21.02 10.10 13.66
C LYS A 163 20.63 11.44 14.26
N ASP A 164 21.30 11.81 15.34
CA ASP A 164 21.05 13.03 16.10
C ASP A 164 19.59 13.08 16.59
N SER A 165 18.71 13.79 15.87
CA SER A 165 17.26 13.86 16.16
C SER A 165 16.38 13.54 14.94
N LEU A 166 17.00 13.04 13.86
CA LEU A 166 16.34 12.63 12.63
C LEU A 166 16.19 11.11 12.62
N ALA A 167 14.95 10.65 12.50
CA ALA A 167 14.63 9.25 12.25
C ALA A 167 14.26 9.05 10.78
N VAL A 168 14.91 8.07 10.14
CA VAL A 168 14.61 7.64 8.77
C VAL A 168 14.01 6.25 8.83
N ILE A 169 12.74 6.15 8.44
CA ILE A 169 11.99 4.89 8.41
C ILE A 169 12.04 4.36 6.99
N LYS A 170 12.82 3.31 6.77
CA LYS A 170 12.85 2.54 5.53
C LYS A 170 11.73 1.51 5.58
N LEU A 171 10.72 1.67 4.72
CA LEU A 171 9.60 0.76 4.56
C LEU A 171 9.95 -0.31 3.53
N GLY A 172 9.57 -1.54 3.86
CA GLY A 172 9.90 -2.70 3.06
C GLY A 172 11.39 -3.04 3.16
N ASN A 173 11.67 -4.32 3.00
CA ASN A 173 13.03 -4.73 2.71
C ASN A 173 13.26 -4.59 1.20
N THR A 174 14.39 -3.98 0.83
CA THR A 174 14.92 -4.02 -0.53
C THR A 174 16.36 -4.48 -0.46
N PRO A 175 16.83 -5.32 -1.39
CA PRO A 175 16.16 -5.80 -2.62
C PRO A 175 15.33 -7.07 -2.43
#